data_AF-A0A355BA07-F1
#
_entry.id   AF-A0A355BA07-F1
#
_cell.length_a   1.000
_cell.length_b   1.000
_cell.length_c   1.000
_cell.angle_alpha   90.00
_cell.angle_beta   90.00
_cell.angle_gamma   90.00
#
_symmetry.space_group_name_H-M   'P 1'
#
loop_
_entity.id
_entity.type
_entity.pdbx_description
1 polymer ?
#
loop_
_entity_poly.entity_id
_entity_poly.type
_entity_poly.pdbx_seq_one_letter_code
_entity_poly.pdbx_strand_id
1 'polypeptide(L)'
;MKWEQLLSLKKQGDTSKRIRKEEDDTRLGFEVDYDRIIFSSAFRSLQDKTQVIPLSKTDFVHNRLTHSLEVSVVGRSLGRLVGKKIIQKYPYLSEIHGYQ
;
A
#
# COMPACT_ATOMS: atom_id res chain seq x y z
N MET A 1 -3.88 -9.50 19.63
CA MET A 1 -2.92 -9.01 18.61
C MET A 1 -2.46 -7.61 19.02
N LYS A 2 -1.19 -7.28 18.80
CA LYS A 2 -0.61 -5.96 19.11
C LYS A 2 -0.55 -5.12 17.84
N TRP A 3 -1.55 -4.26 17.64
CA TRP A 3 -1.69 -3.45 16.42
C TRP A 3 -0.51 -2.51 16.19
N GLU A 4 0.11 -2.02 17.26
CA GLU A 4 1.29 -1.18 17.26
C GLU A 4 2.54 -1.86 16.67
N GLN A 5 2.58 -3.20 16.69
CA GLN A 5 3.64 -3.99 16.07
C GLN A 5 3.30 -4.32 14.61
N LEU A 6 2.02 -4.54 14.31
CA LEU A 6 1.54 -4.85 12.96
C LEU A 6 1.58 -3.64 12.03
N LEU A 7 1.33 -2.43 12.54
CA LEU A 7 1.40 -1.18 11.80
C LEU A 7 2.81 -0.55 11.83
N SER A 8 3.86 -1.38 11.88
CA SER A 8 5.23 -0.91 11.96
C SER A 8 5.67 -0.19 10.68
N LEU A 9 6.29 0.98 10.86
CA LEU A 9 6.91 1.76 9.78
C LEU A 9 8.40 1.38 9.55
N LYS A 10 8.91 0.39 10.28
CA LYS A 10 10.32 -0.01 10.23
C LYS A 10 10.71 -0.46 8.81
N LYS A 11 11.82 0.06 8.31
CA LYS A 11 12.47 -0.37 7.08
C LYS A 11 13.71 -1.21 7.39
N GLN A 12 14.12 -2.03 6.43
CA GLN A 12 15.37 -2.79 6.55
C GLN A 12 16.55 -1.81 6.67
N GLY A 13 17.40 -2.00 7.67
CA GLY A 13 18.52 -1.11 7.96
C GLY A 13 18.24 -0.01 8.99
N ASP A 14 16.99 0.15 9.45
CA ASP A 14 16.68 1.09 10.52
C ASP A 14 17.29 0.64 11.86
N THR A 15 18.04 1.53 12.51
CA THR A 15 18.60 1.34 13.85
C THR A 15 17.65 1.81 14.96
N SER A 16 16.75 2.74 14.65
CA SER A 16 15.75 3.28 15.57
C SER A 16 14.31 2.97 15.11
N LYS A 17 13.37 3.02 16.04
CA LYS A 17 11.95 2.81 15.74
C LYS A 17 11.38 4.10 15.14
N ARG A 18 10.72 3.99 13.98
CA ARG A 18 9.94 5.09 13.39
C ARG A 18 8.59 5.22 14.08
N ILE A 19 8.25 6.42 14.54
CA ILE A 19 7.01 6.71 15.25
C ILE A 19 6.03 7.37 14.27
N ARG A 20 4.82 6.81 14.14
CA ARG A 20 3.80 7.30 13.20
C ARG A 20 3.44 8.78 13.40
N LYS A 21 3.38 9.25 14.65
CA LYS A 21 3.10 10.64 15.01
C LYS A 21 4.19 11.63 14.56
N GLU A 22 5.41 11.15 14.31
CA GLU A 22 6.56 11.96 13.88
C GLU A 22 6.75 11.97 12.36
N GLU A 23 5.96 11.19 11.61
CA GLU A 23 6.03 11.23 10.15
C GLU A 23 5.38 12.49 9.59
N ASP A 24 5.98 12.99 8.51
CA ASP A 24 5.42 14.05 7.68
C ASP A 24 4.21 13.53 6.91
N ASP A 25 3.07 14.21 7.02
CA ASP A 25 1.82 13.85 6.35
C ASP A 25 1.96 13.85 4.82
N THR A 26 2.87 14.64 4.25
CA THR A 26 3.15 14.65 2.80
C THR A 26 4.01 13.46 2.35
N ARG A 27 4.66 12.76 3.29
CA ARG A 27 5.62 11.68 3.02
C ARG A 27 5.43 10.48 3.94
N LEU A 28 4.17 10.10 4.14
CA LEU A 28 3.78 8.91 4.90
C LEU A 28 4.48 7.65 4.39
N GLY A 29 5.09 6.88 5.29
CA GLY A 29 5.93 5.74 4.95
C GLY A 29 5.23 4.70 4.08
N PHE A 30 3.92 4.47 4.31
CA PHE A 30 3.11 3.54 3.50
C PHE A 30 2.80 4.06 2.09
N GLU A 31 2.60 5.37 1.91
CA GLU A 31 2.40 5.96 0.57
C GLU A 31 3.73 6.02 -0.19
N VAL A 32 4.85 6.28 0.50
CA VAL A 32 6.20 6.19 -0.07
C VAL A 32 6.52 4.78 -0.56
N ASP A 33 6.07 3.73 0.14
CA ASP A 33 6.23 2.35 -0.33
C ASP A 33 5.47 2.10 -1.63
N TYR A 34 4.24 2.58 -1.71
CA TYR A 34 3.43 2.48 -2.92
C TYR A 34 4.14 3.15 -4.10
N ASP A 35 4.62 4.38 -3.91
CA ASP A 35 5.36 5.11 -4.95
C ASP A 35 6.62 4.36 -5.40
N ARG A 36 7.40 3.82 -4.46
CA ARG A 36 8.61 3.02 -4.77
C ARG A 36 8.28 1.80 -5.62
N ILE A 37 7.17 1.12 -5.33
CA ILE A 37 6.72 -0.02 -6.13
C ILE A 37 6.33 0.45 -7.53
N ILE A 38 5.49 1.48 -7.64
CA ILE A 38 5.03 2.05 -8.92
C ILE A 38 6.20 2.45 -9.82
N PHE A 39 7.23 3.11 -9.26
CA PHE A 39 8.37 3.57 -10.04
C PHE A 39 9.45 2.50 -10.26
N SER A 40 9.36 1.32 -9.64
CA SER A 40 10.36 0.26 -9.78
C SER A 40 10.40 -0.33 -11.20
N SER A 41 11.60 -0.72 -11.65
CA SER A 41 11.78 -1.43 -12.92
C SER A 41 11.02 -2.76 -12.95
N ALA A 42 11.00 -3.47 -11.83
CA ALA A 42 10.28 -4.73 -11.68
C ALA A 42 8.77 -4.56 -11.92
N PHE A 43 8.15 -3.51 -11.37
CA PHE A 43 6.73 -3.24 -11.58
C PHE A 43 6.45 -2.78 -13.02
N ARG A 44 7.27 -1.88 -13.57
CA ARG A 44 7.15 -1.45 -14.98
C ARG A 44 7.25 -2.61 -15.97
N SER A 45 8.09 -3.61 -15.68
CA SER A 45 8.22 -4.83 -16.51
C SER A 45 6.93 -5.63 -16.63
N LEU A 46 5.91 -5.39 -15.78
CA LEU A 46 4.61 -6.04 -15.89
C LEU A 46 3.80 -5.54 -17.10
N GLN A 47 4.16 -4.38 -17.67
CA GLN A 47 3.52 -3.84 -18.87
C GLN A 47 3.62 -4.80 -20.06
N ASP A 48 4.77 -5.46 -20.18
CA ASP A 48 5.08 -6.39 -21.28
C ASP A 48 4.74 -7.85 -20.94
N LYS A 49 4.05 -8.10 -19.82
CA LYS A 49 3.60 -9.44 -19.43
C LYS A 49 2.11 -9.58 -19.65
N THR A 50 1.73 -10.51 -20.50
CA THR A 50 0.34 -10.85 -20.76
C THR A 50 -0.32 -11.44 -19.52
N GLN A 51 -1.58 -11.11 -19.33
CA GLN A 51 -2.47 -11.94 -18.51
C GLN A 51 -2.86 -13.17 -19.34
N VAL A 52 -3.43 -14.22 -18.73
CA VAL A 52 -3.71 -15.55 -19.34
C VAL A 52 -4.35 -15.50 -20.76
N ILE A 53 -4.96 -14.37 -21.14
CA ILE A 53 -5.54 -14.10 -22.47
C ILE A 53 -4.45 -13.56 -23.42
N PRO A 54 -4.30 -14.13 -24.64
CA PRO A 54 -3.41 -13.58 -25.66
C PRO A 54 -3.74 -12.12 -25.99
N LEU A 55 -2.72 -11.28 -26.20
CA LEU A 55 -2.92 -9.90 -26.63
C LEU A 55 -3.68 -9.88 -27.96
N SER A 56 -4.95 -9.44 -27.94
CA SER A 56 -5.71 -9.18 -29.16
C SER A 56 -5.29 -7.82 -29.71
N LYS A 57 -5.28 -7.66 -31.04
CA LYS A 57 -4.96 -6.37 -31.70
C LYS A 57 -6.13 -5.38 -31.66
N THR A 58 -7.29 -5.79 -31.16
CA THR A 58 -8.57 -5.11 -31.41
C THR A 58 -9.28 -4.61 -30.15
N ASP A 59 -8.86 -5.06 -28.96
CA ASP A 59 -9.41 -4.58 -27.68
C ASP A 59 -8.30 -4.31 -26.67
N PHE A 60 -8.53 -3.38 -25.74
CA PHE A 60 -7.64 -3.13 -24.60
C PHE A 60 -7.54 -4.38 -23.70
N VAL A 61 -6.64 -5.30 -24.05
CA VAL A 61 -6.35 -6.48 -23.21
C VAL A 61 -5.55 -6.03 -21.99
N HIS A 62 -6.03 -6.39 -20.80
CA HIS A 62 -5.32 -6.09 -19.56
C HIS A 62 -4.00 -6.85 -19.55
N ASN A 63 -2.90 -6.14 -19.36
CA ASN A 63 -1.62 -6.75 -19.04
C ASN A 63 -1.51 -6.92 -17.52
N ARG A 64 -0.47 -7.61 -17.04
CA ARG A 64 -0.30 -7.82 -15.59
C ARG A 64 -0.13 -6.51 -14.82
N LEU A 65 0.31 -5.43 -15.48
CA LEU A 65 0.44 -4.11 -14.89
C LEU A 65 -0.94 -3.49 -14.59
N THR A 66 -1.81 -3.38 -15.60
CA THR A 66 -3.14 -2.77 -15.43
C THR A 66 -3.98 -3.55 -14.43
N HIS A 67 -3.94 -4.88 -14.49
CA HIS A 67 -4.63 -5.71 -13.51
C HIS A 67 -4.10 -5.52 -12.08
N SER A 68 -2.78 -5.44 -11.89
CA SER A 68 -2.21 -5.19 -10.55
C SER A 68 -2.60 -3.82 -10.01
N LEU A 69 -2.70 -2.80 -10.87
CA LEU A 69 -3.18 -1.47 -10.50
C LEU A 69 -4.64 -1.51 -10.05
N GLU A 70 -5.53 -2.15 -10.80
CA GLU A 70 -6.95 -2.30 -10.43
C GLU A 70 -7.13 -3.03 -9.10
N VAL A 71 -6.40 -4.14 -8.91
CA VAL A 71 -6.40 -4.89 -7.65
C VAL A 71 -5.91 -4.02 -6.49
N SER A 72 -4.88 -3.17 -6.71
CA SER A 72 -4.38 -2.26 -5.69
C SER A 72 -5.42 -1.20 -5.28
N VAL A 73 -6.23 -0.72 -6.21
CA VAL A 73 -7.32 0.25 -5.94
C VAL A 73 -8.40 -0.41 -5.08
N VAL A 74 -8.81 -1.63 -5.42
CA VAL A 74 -9.76 -2.41 -4.60
C VAL A 74 -9.19 -2.65 -3.20
N GLY A 75 -7.92 -3.07 -3.11
CA GLY A 75 -7.21 -3.28 -1.85
C GLY A 75 -7.16 -2.02 -0.98
N ARG A 76 -6.89 -0.85 -1.59
CA ARG A 76 -6.88 0.45 -0.88
C ARG A 76 -8.26 0.78 -0.30
N SER A 77 -9.34 0.53 -1.04
CA SER A 77 -10.70 0.72 -0.56
C SER A 77 -11.02 -0.18 0.63
N LEU A 78 -10.69 -1.48 0.53
CA LEU A 78 -10.86 -2.44 1.62
C LEU A 78 -10.07 -2.03 2.87
N GLY A 79 -8.79 -1.65 2.69
CA GLY A 79 -7.92 -1.21 3.77
C GLY A 79 -8.47 0.01 4.51
N ARG A 80 -8.97 1.02 3.78
CA ARG A 80 -9.59 2.22 4.38
C ARG A 80 -10.85 1.88 5.19
N LEU A 81 -11.73 1.03 4.64
CA LEU A 81 -12.96 0.62 5.32
C LEU A 81 -12.66 -0.14 6.63
N VAL A 82 -11.72 -1.07 6.59
CA VAL A 82 -11.32 -1.85 7.75
C VAL A 82 -10.56 -0.98 8.76
N GLY A 83 -9.65 -0.12 8.30
CA GLY A 83 -8.89 0.82 9.14
C GLY A 83 -9.80 1.71 9.98
N LYS A 84 -10.85 2.28 9.36
CA LYS A 84 -11.86 3.07 10.08
C LYS A 84 -12.53 2.27 11.21
N LYS A 85 -12.92 1.01 10.94
CA LYS A 85 -13.52 0.13 11.96
C LYS A 85 -12.53 -0.26 13.06
N ILE A 86 -11.25 -0.44 12.74
CA ILE A 86 -10.19 -0.75 13.71
C ILE A 86 -9.98 0.42 14.66
N ILE A 87 -9.89 1.65 14.14
CA ILE A 87 -9.72 2.85 14.97
C ILE A 87 -10.92 3.07 15.89
N GLN A 88 -12.15 2.87 15.38
CA GLN A 88 -13.36 2.92 16.21
C GLN A 88 -13.34 1.88 17.34
N LYS A 89 -12.84 0.68 17.07
CA LYS A 89 -12.73 -0.40 18.06
C LYS A 89 -11.58 -0.20 19.05
N TYR A 90 -10.51 0.50 18.63
CA TYR A 90 -9.29 0.71 19.39
C TYR A 90 -8.83 2.18 19.32
N PRO A 91 -9.51 3.09 20.05
CA PRO A 91 -9.25 4.54 19.95
C PRO A 91 -7.82 4.97 20.31
N TYR A 92 -7.16 4.22 21.19
CA TYR A 92 -5.77 4.47 21.61
C TYR A 92 -4.78 4.50 20.42
N LEU A 93 -5.09 3.83 19.31
CA LEU A 93 -4.25 3.86 18.10
C LEU A 93 -4.20 5.27 17.49
N SER A 94 -5.30 6.01 17.55
CA SER A 94 -5.34 7.37 17.05
C SER A 94 -4.75 8.35 18.07
N GLU A 95 -5.19 8.26 19.33
CA GLU A 95 -4.83 9.20 20.39
C GLU A 95 -3.34 9.15 20.75
N ILE A 96 -2.78 7.95 20.88
CA ILE A 96 -1.40 7.74 21.36
C ILE A 96 -0.43 7.65 20.19
N HIS A 97 -0.81 6.93 19.13
CA HIS A 97 0.12 6.60 18.04
C HIS A 97 -0.09 7.42 16.76
N GLY A 98 -1.16 8.21 16.65
CA GLY A 98 -1.41 9.09 15.51
C GLY A 98 -1.90 8.37 14.25
N TYR A 99 -2.48 7.17 14.37
CA TYR A 99 -3.13 6.50 13.24
C TYR A 99 -4.49 7.14 12.94
N GLN A 100 -4.81 7.27 11.64
CA GLN A 100 -6.03 7.91 11.12
C GLN A 100 -6.74 7.00 10.11
#